data_AF-A0A1B6VM90-F1
#
_entry.id   AF-A0A1B6VM90-F1
#
_cell.length_a   1.000
_cell.length_b   1.000
_cell.length_c   1.000
_cell.angle_alpha   90.00
_cell.angle_beta   90.00
_cell.angle_gamma   90.00
#
_symmetry.space_group_name_H-M   'P 1'
#
loop_
_entity.id
_entity.type
_entity.pdbx_description
1 polymer ?
#
loop_
_entity_poly.entity_id
_entity_poly.type
_entity_poly.pdbx_seq_one_letter_code
_entity_poly.pdbx_strand_id
1 'polypeptide(L)'
;MTPQASSGSTPSDGHSPVRSEVQPSFPSKEGLGPLTAELLVVCLDPERATKALVPFLEAQGICFNEDKHDPLLIQARITSVTRHLPPQQVSLPADMESCSAALCDELQDMGRLRLVLVLGISAHIAVLGACGIPLTRLDFRPGEITRLPDGLLLADACHPLSKEADPDLLTQRKNALIKLIPQIRSALRPSA
;
A
#
# COMPACT_ATOMS: atom_id res chain seq x y z
N MET A 1 -55.29 47.10 30.94
CA MET A 1 -54.22 47.16 29.93
C MET A 1 -54.70 46.44 28.68
N THR A 2 -54.45 47.01 27.51
CA THR A 2 -54.86 46.54 26.17
C THR A 2 -53.64 46.64 25.23
N PRO A 3 -53.65 46.06 24.01
CA PRO A 3 -54.49 44.97 23.49
C PRO A 3 -53.65 43.65 23.57
N GLN A 4 -53.59 42.65 22.67
CA GLN A 4 -54.27 42.28 21.42
C GLN A 4 -54.13 40.74 21.20
N ALA A 5 -54.67 40.21 20.11
CA ALA A 5 -54.28 38.93 19.50
C ALA A 5 -53.75 39.15 18.06
N SER A 6 -53.01 38.17 17.50
CA SER A 6 -53.28 37.59 16.16
C SER A 6 -52.24 36.56 15.70
N SER A 7 -52.69 35.72 14.78
CA SER A 7 -52.05 34.56 14.13
C SER A 7 -50.71 34.82 13.44
N GLY A 8 -49.88 33.76 13.33
CA GLY A 8 -48.72 33.70 12.44
C GLY A 8 -48.24 32.26 12.23
N SER A 9 -48.56 31.65 11.08
CA SER A 9 -48.27 30.24 10.78
C SER A 9 -47.18 30.08 9.73
N THR A 10 -45.98 29.65 10.13
CA THR A 10 -44.98 29.02 9.24
C THR A 10 -44.02 28.13 10.05
N PRO A 11 -43.87 26.84 9.74
CA PRO A 11 -42.63 26.14 10.04
C PRO A 11 -41.57 26.65 9.04
N SER A 12 -40.53 27.33 9.53
CA SER A 12 -39.44 27.80 8.67
C SER A 12 -38.67 26.61 8.10
N ASP A 13 -38.45 26.60 6.79
CA ASP A 13 -37.57 25.63 6.16
C ASP A 13 -36.14 25.78 6.73
N GLY A 14 -35.50 24.64 6.98
CA GLY A 14 -34.23 24.53 7.66
C GLY A 14 -33.40 23.34 7.18
N HIS A 15 -33.71 22.78 6.01
CA HIS A 15 -32.87 21.75 5.38
C HIS A 15 -31.62 22.41 4.75
N SER A 16 -30.74 22.94 5.60
CA SER A 16 -29.32 23.08 5.25
C SER A 16 -28.70 21.69 5.34
N PRO A 17 -28.45 20.97 4.22
CA PRO A 17 -27.69 19.73 4.29
C PRO A 17 -26.31 20.04 4.88
N VAL A 18 -25.74 19.04 5.57
CA VAL A 18 -24.33 19.09 5.98
C VAL A 18 -23.49 19.53 4.79
N ARG A 19 -22.73 20.61 4.95
CA ARG A 19 -21.79 21.07 3.93
C ARG A 19 -20.62 20.10 3.93
N SER A 20 -20.80 18.96 3.27
CA SER A 20 -19.76 18.00 3.02
C SER A 20 -18.62 18.72 2.30
N GLU A 21 -17.55 19.01 3.04
CA GLU A 21 -16.26 19.23 2.43
C GLU A 21 -15.98 18.00 1.58
N VAL A 22 -15.85 18.21 0.28
CA VAL A 22 -15.45 17.16 -0.65
C VAL A 22 -13.98 16.90 -0.39
N GLN A 23 -13.73 16.06 0.62
CA GLN A 23 -12.52 15.25 0.66
C GLN A 23 -12.40 14.59 -0.72
N PRO A 24 -11.20 14.52 -1.33
CA PRO A 24 -11.04 13.86 -2.61
C PRO A 24 -11.57 12.43 -2.48
N SER A 25 -12.57 12.09 -3.30
CA SER A 25 -13.28 10.82 -3.20
C SER A 25 -12.38 9.66 -3.63
N PHE A 26 -11.58 9.16 -2.70
CA PHE A 26 -10.77 7.95 -2.78
C PHE A 26 -11.66 6.75 -3.21
N PRO A 27 -11.58 6.25 -4.47
CA PRO A 27 -12.36 5.10 -4.91
C PRO A 27 -12.01 3.82 -4.15
N SER A 28 -13.04 3.05 -3.76
CA SER A 28 -12.99 2.02 -2.69
C SER A 28 -12.04 0.81 -2.85
N LYS A 29 -11.15 0.77 -3.86
CA LYS A 29 -10.18 -0.31 -4.11
C LYS A 29 -8.74 0.19 -4.36
N GLU A 30 -8.36 1.30 -3.74
CA GLU A 30 -7.05 1.94 -3.94
C GLU A 30 -5.86 1.24 -3.27
N GLY A 31 -5.22 0.37 -4.06
CA GLY A 31 -3.78 0.46 -4.29
C GLY A 31 -3.50 1.25 -5.58
N LEU A 32 -2.32 1.87 -5.70
CA LEU A 32 -1.88 2.54 -6.92
C LEU A 32 -1.35 1.50 -7.92
N GLY A 33 -2.02 1.33 -9.05
CA GLY A 33 -1.55 0.53 -10.18
C GLY A 33 -2.31 -0.78 -10.42
N PRO A 34 -2.02 -1.47 -11.54
CA PRO A 34 -2.85 -2.56 -12.06
C PRO A 34 -3.03 -3.72 -11.09
N LEU A 35 -4.25 -4.26 -11.03
CA LEU A 35 -4.53 -5.59 -10.46
C LEU A 35 -3.91 -6.70 -11.33
N THR A 36 -3.62 -6.40 -12.60
CA THR A 36 -2.89 -7.28 -13.53
C THR A 36 -1.36 -7.22 -13.39
N ALA A 37 -0.83 -6.52 -12.37
CA ALA A 37 0.60 -6.38 -12.12
C ALA A 37 1.29 -7.70 -11.71
N GLU A 38 2.58 -7.82 -12.04
CA GLU A 38 3.43 -8.95 -11.63
C GLU A 38 4.16 -8.70 -10.30
N LEU A 39 4.18 -7.44 -9.83
CA LEU A 39 4.80 -6.97 -8.59
C LEU A 39 3.78 -6.24 -7.68
N LEU A 40 3.69 -6.62 -6.40
CA LEU A 40 2.96 -5.86 -5.38
C LEU A 40 3.94 -5.26 -4.37
N VAL A 41 3.81 -3.97 -4.07
CA VAL A 41 4.58 -3.26 -3.04
C VAL A 41 3.67 -3.02 -1.84
N VAL A 42 4.07 -3.53 -0.66
CA VAL A 42 3.25 -3.49 0.55
C VAL A 42 3.92 -2.61 1.61
N CYS A 43 3.16 -1.65 2.15
CA CYS A 43 3.70 -0.62 3.07
C CYS A 43 2.69 -0.23 4.17
N LEU A 44 3.14 0.64 5.09
CA LEU A 44 2.35 1.16 6.23
C LEU A 44 1.72 2.54 5.98
N ASP A 45 2.32 3.34 5.08
CA ASP A 45 1.86 4.69 4.73
C ASP A 45 1.99 4.81 3.20
N PRO A 46 0.89 4.61 2.45
CA PRO A 46 0.93 4.56 0.99
C PRO A 46 1.13 5.94 0.38
N GLU A 47 0.72 7.02 1.06
CA GLU A 47 0.88 8.38 0.57
C GLU A 47 2.34 8.83 0.57
N ARG A 48 3.04 8.66 1.70
CA ARG A 48 4.47 8.99 1.83
C ARG A 48 5.30 8.04 0.98
N ALA A 49 4.98 6.74 0.97
CA ALA A 49 5.64 5.78 0.11
C ALA A 49 5.48 6.18 -1.36
N THR A 50 4.26 6.40 -1.86
CA THR A 50 4.00 6.82 -3.25
C THR A 50 4.82 8.04 -3.64
N LYS A 51 4.76 9.12 -2.83
CA LYS A 51 5.45 10.40 -3.12
C LYS A 51 6.98 10.30 -3.15
N ALA A 52 7.59 9.31 -2.48
CA ALA A 52 9.04 9.15 -2.41
C ALA A 52 9.60 7.95 -3.22
N LEU A 53 8.77 6.94 -3.47
CA LEU A 53 9.16 5.62 -3.98
C LEU A 53 8.74 5.42 -5.44
N VAL A 54 7.55 5.87 -5.86
CA VAL A 54 7.09 5.73 -7.26
C VAL A 54 8.06 6.39 -8.24
N PRO A 55 8.41 7.68 -8.15
CA PRO A 55 9.34 8.29 -9.10
C PRO A 55 10.74 7.67 -9.06
N PHE A 56 11.12 7.00 -7.96
CA PHE A 56 12.37 6.26 -7.85
C PHE A 56 12.28 4.88 -8.54
N LEU A 57 11.18 4.14 -8.37
CA LEU A 57 10.96 2.83 -8.99
C LEU A 57 10.66 2.95 -10.49
N GLU A 58 9.95 4.00 -10.93
CA GLU A 58 9.77 4.32 -12.35
C GLU A 58 11.11 4.63 -13.03
N ALA A 59 12.00 5.35 -12.35
CA ALA A 59 13.39 5.56 -12.80
C ALA A 59 14.25 4.28 -12.80
N GLN A 60 13.72 3.13 -12.33
CA GLN A 60 14.34 1.80 -12.42
C GLN A 60 13.57 0.84 -13.34
N GLY A 61 12.53 1.31 -14.04
CA GLY A 61 11.75 0.51 -15.00
C GLY A 61 10.56 -0.26 -14.41
N ILE A 62 10.09 0.11 -13.22
CA ILE A 62 8.87 -0.43 -12.60
C ILE A 62 7.75 0.61 -12.76
N CYS A 63 6.63 0.26 -13.38
CA CYS A 63 5.53 1.20 -13.65
C CYS A 63 4.25 0.86 -12.87
N PHE A 64 3.54 1.91 -12.46
CA PHE A 64 2.31 1.84 -11.66
C PHE A 64 1.08 2.40 -12.42
N ASN A 65 1.17 2.54 -13.75
CA ASN A 65 0.11 3.11 -14.58
C ASN A 65 -0.38 2.07 -15.62
N GLU A 66 -1.66 1.73 -15.55
CA GLU A 66 -2.29 0.69 -16.39
C GLU A 66 -2.24 0.99 -17.89
N ASP A 67 -2.24 2.28 -18.25
CA ASP A 67 -2.15 2.77 -19.64
C ASP A 67 -0.78 2.44 -20.28
N LYS A 68 0.29 2.31 -19.47
CA LYS A 68 1.67 2.18 -19.93
C LYS A 68 2.13 0.72 -20.03
N HIS A 69 1.50 -0.04 -20.92
CA HIS A 69 1.91 -1.41 -21.24
C HIS A 69 3.14 -1.45 -22.18
N ASP A 70 4.34 -1.47 -21.60
CA ASP A 70 5.61 -1.76 -22.30
C ASP A 70 6.20 -3.09 -21.79
N PRO A 71 6.62 -4.02 -22.67
CA PRO A 71 7.11 -5.34 -22.27
C PRO A 71 8.46 -5.33 -21.53
N LEU A 72 9.22 -4.24 -21.59
CA LEU A 72 10.48 -4.04 -20.85
C LEU A 72 10.25 -3.51 -19.43
N LEU A 73 9.06 -2.97 -19.13
CA LEU A 73 8.68 -2.48 -17.82
C LEU A 73 8.08 -3.62 -16.96
N ILE A 74 8.34 -3.55 -15.66
CA ILE A 74 7.67 -4.38 -14.66
C ILE A 74 6.37 -3.68 -14.26
N GLN A 75 5.22 -4.30 -14.50
CA GLN A 75 3.94 -3.79 -14.01
C GLN A 75 3.83 -4.02 -12.50
N ALA A 76 3.54 -2.97 -11.74
CA ALA A 76 3.50 -3.00 -10.29
C ALA A 76 2.28 -2.27 -9.69
N ARG A 77 1.88 -2.70 -8.50
CA ARG A 77 0.85 -2.07 -7.66
C ARG A 77 1.45 -1.70 -6.30
N ILE A 78 1.05 -0.60 -5.68
CA ILE A 78 1.36 -0.26 -4.27
C ILE A 78 0.09 -0.34 -3.45
N THR A 79 0.10 -1.05 -2.33
CA THR A 79 -1.03 -1.13 -1.39
C THR A 79 -0.57 -0.88 0.06
N SER A 80 -1.51 -0.55 0.94
CA SER A 80 -1.24 -0.39 2.37
C SER A 80 -1.81 -1.54 3.18
N VAL A 81 -1.05 -2.00 4.18
CA VAL A 81 -1.60 -2.92 5.19
C VAL A 81 -2.66 -2.22 6.04
N THR A 82 -2.52 -0.92 6.31
CA THR A 82 -3.39 -0.15 7.22
C THR A 82 -4.69 0.33 6.56
N ARG A 83 -5.24 -0.41 5.58
CA ARG A 83 -6.40 0.00 4.76
C ARG A 83 -7.65 0.39 5.58
N HIS A 84 -7.73 -0.03 6.84
CA HIS A 84 -8.83 0.28 7.76
C HIS A 84 -8.42 1.05 9.03
N LEU A 85 -7.14 1.40 9.21
CA LEU A 85 -6.66 2.12 10.40
C LEU A 85 -6.08 3.49 10.04
N PRO A 86 -6.39 4.56 10.80
CA PRO A 86 -5.69 5.84 10.66
C PRO A 86 -4.21 5.66 11.02
N PRO A 87 -3.29 6.45 10.41
CA PRO A 87 -1.85 6.20 10.46
C PRO A 87 -1.18 6.35 11.84
N GLN A 88 -1.96 6.65 12.90
CA GLN A 88 -1.50 6.76 14.28
C GLN A 88 -1.90 5.57 15.18
N GLN A 89 -2.68 4.60 14.69
CA GLN A 89 -3.29 3.54 15.53
C GLN A 89 -2.72 2.12 15.31
N VAL A 90 -1.64 1.96 14.55
CA VAL A 90 -1.09 0.65 14.13
C VAL A 90 -0.36 -0.09 15.27
N SER A 91 -1.12 -0.54 16.28
CA SER A 91 -0.56 -0.92 17.59
C SER A 91 -1.14 -2.20 18.23
N LEU A 92 -2.20 -2.81 17.69
CA LEU A 92 -2.85 -4.01 18.26
C LEU A 92 -2.79 -5.21 17.31
N PRO A 93 -2.68 -6.46 17.83
CA PRO A 93 -2.57 -7.65 16.99
C PRO A 93 -3.87 -8.00 16.25
N ALA A 94 -5.04 -7.74 16.86
CA ALA A 94 -6.35 -7.97 16.21
C ALA A 94 -6.53 -7.12 14.95
N ASP A 95 -6.00 -5.89 14.96
CA ASP A 95 -5.99 -5.03 13.77
C ASP A 95 -5.07 -5.59 12.68
N MET A 96 -3.93 -6.20 13.05
CA MET A 96 -3.08 -6.89 12.08
C MET A 96 -3.75 -8.12 11.44
N GLU A 97 -4.56 -8.87 12.17
CA GLU A 97 -5.36 -9.97 11.59
C GLU A 97 -6.34 -9.43 10.54
N SER A 98 -7.10 -8.38 10.87
CA SER A 98 -8.01 -7.70 9.94
C SER A 98 -7.29 -7.13 8.69
N CYS A 99 -6.13 -6.49 8.90
CA CYS A 99 -5.29 -5.99 7.82
C CYS A 99 -4.76 -7.12 6.92
N SER A 100 -4.40 -8.27 7.50
CA SER A 100 -3.93 -9.43 6.76
C SER A 100 -5.03 -10.10 5.94
N ALA A 101 -6.28 -10.10 6.42
CA ALA A 101 -7.43 -10.59 5.66
C ALA A 101 -7.73 -9.68 4.45
N ALA A 102 -7.72 -8.35 4.64
CA ALA A 102 -7.90 -7.38 3.55
C ALA A 102 -6.74 -7.43 2.52
N LEU A 103 -5.54 -7.81 2.94
CA LEU A 103 -4.40 -8.06 2.05
C LEU A 103 -4.50 -9.41 1.33
N CYS A 104 -5.07 -10.44 1.97
CA CYS A 104 -5.31 -11.74 1.34
C CYS A 104 -6.27 -11.64 0.15
N ASP A 105 -7.34 -10.85 0.29
CA ASP A 105 -8.29 -10.51 -0.80
C ASP A 105 -7.56 -9.86 -1.99
N GLU A 106 -6.72 -8.85 -1.75
CA GLU A 106 -5.93 -8.20 -2.80
C GLU A 106 -4.91 -9.16 -3.46
N LEU A 107 -4.24 -10.01 -2.67
CA LEU A 107 -3.31 -11.03 -3.18
C LEU A 107 -4.03 -12.06 -4.08
N GLN A 108 -5.29 -12.40 -3.79
CA GLN A 108 -6.10 -13.33 -4.60
C GLN A 108 -6.69 -12.67 -5.86
N ASP A 109 -7.06 -11.39 -5.78
CA ASP A 109 -7.55 -10.61 -6.93
C ASP A 109 -6.43 -10.38 -7.97
N MET A 110 -5.18 -10.26 -7.52
CA MET A 110 -3.99 -10.12 -8.37
C MET A 110 -3.52 -11.44 -9.01
N GLY A 111 -4.35 -12.08 -9.83
CA GLY A 111 -4.07 -13.36 -10.52
C GLY A 111 -2.89 -13.40 -11.53
N ARG A 112 -2.01 -12.38 -11.54
CA ARG A 112 -0.73 -12.35 -12.27
C ARG A 112 0.48 -12.09 -11.36
N LEU A 113 0.26 -11.92 -10.06
CA LEU A 113 1.29 -11.61 -9.08
C LEU A 113 2.38 -12.69 -9.04
N ARG A 114 3.63 -12.26 -8.98
CA ARG A 114 4.82 -13.14 -8.90
C ARG A 114 5.77 -12.74 -7.79
N LEU A 115 5.81 -11.46 -7.40
CA LEU A 115 6.67 -10.98 -6.32
C LEU A 115 5.96 -9.93 -5.46
N VAL A 116 6.09 -10.05 -4.14
CA VAL A 116 5.69 -9.05 -3.15
C VAL A 116 6.94 -8.39 -2.57
N LEU A 117 7.04 -7.07 -2.66
CA LEU A 117 8.08 -6.24 -2.05
C LEU A 117 7.53 -5.61 -0.77
N VAL A 118 8.05 -6.01 0.39
CA VAL A 118 7.57 -5.53 1.70
C VAL A 118 8.46 -4.45 2.29
N LEU A 119 7.86 -3.33 2.68
CA LEU A 119 8.57 -2.16 3.21
C LEU A 119 8.54 -2.15 4.74
N GLY A 120 9.41 -2.96 5.34
CA GLY A 120 9.60 -3.05 6.80
C GLY A 120 8.84 -4.19 7.46
N ILE A 121 9.20 -4.46 8.72
CA ILE A 121 8.81 -5.68 9.44
C ILE A 121 7.30 -5.82 9.67
N SER A 122 6.55 -4.73 9.88
CA SER A 122 5.09 -4.81 10.02
C SER A 122 4.38 -5.15 8.71
N ALA A 123 4.93 -4.73 7.57
CA ALA A 123 4.44 -5.13 6.24
C ALA A 123 4.74 -6.61 5.99
N HIS A 124 5.94 -7.07 6.33
CA HIS A 124 6.33 -8.50 6.31
C HIS A 124 5.38 -9.37 7.13
N ILE A 125 5.14 -9.00 8.40
CA ILE A 125 4.23 -9.74 9.29
C ILE A 125 2.80 -9.81 8.72
N ALA A 126 2.28 -8.71 8.16
CA ALA A 126 0.95 -8.69 7.54
C ALA A 126 0.87 -9.57 6.28
N VAL A 127 1.92 -9.59 5.43
CA VAL A 127 1.99 -10.46 4.25
C VAL A 127 2.10 -11.93 4.64
N LEU A 128 2.91 -12.27 5.66
CA LEU A 128 2.98 -13.63 6.18
C LEU A 128 1.63 -14.09 6.76
N GLY A 129 0.92 -13.22 7.49
CA GLY A 129 -0.46 -13.47 7.91
C GLY A 129 -1.40 -13.74 6.74
N ALA A 130 -1.36 -12.87 5.71
CA ALA A 130 -2.21 -12.99 4.51
C ALA A 130 -1.92 -14.26 3.69
N CYS A 131 -0.67 -14.74 3.68
CA CYS A 131 -0.26 -16.01 3.07
C CYS A 131 -0.44 -17.23 3.99
N GLY A 132 -0.94 -17.07 5.23
CA GLY A 132 -1.08 -18.16 6.21
C GLY A 132 0.24 -18.74 6.71
N ILE A 133 1.35 -18.02 6.58
CA ILE A 133 2.71 -18.47 6.93
C ILE A 133 3.04 -18.03 8.36
N PRO A 134 3.39 -18.96 9.27
CA PRO A 134 3.79 -18.58 10.62
C PRO A 134 5.15 -17.87 10.59
N LEU A 135 5.29 -16.78 11.37
CA LEU A 135 6.50 -15.94 11.41
C LEU A 135 7.78 -16.73 11.72
N THR A 136 7.68 -17.82 12.49
CA THR A 136 8.78 -18.73 12.82
C THR A 136 9.33 -19.53 11.63
N ARG A 137 8.71 -19.45 10.45
CA ARG A 137 9.24 -20.00 9.20
C ARG A 137 9.97 -18.99 8.31
N LEU A 138 9.81 -17.68 8.54
CA LEU A 138 10.47 -16.67 7.70
C LEU A 138 10.74 -15.36 8.46
N ASP A 139 11.99 -15.20 8.89
CA ASP A 139 12.52 -13.94 9.41
C ASP A 139 12.49 -12.83 8.35
N PHE A 140 12.40 -11.58 8.78
CA PHE A 140 12.54 -10.40 7.91
C PHE A 140 14.02 -10.15 7.55
N ARG A 141 14.38 -10.20 6.27
CA ARG A 141 15.77 -10.19 5.77
C ARG A 141 16.01 -9.12 4.69
N PRO A 142 16.10 -7.84 5.06
CA PRO A 142 16.14 -6.74 4.10
C PRO A 142 17.32 -6.84 3.12
N GLY A 143 17.01 -7.00 1.84
CA GLY A 143 17.98 -7.24 0.75
C GLY A 143 17.97 -8.67 0.18
N GLU A 144 17.23 -9.61 0.78
CA GLU A 144 17.05 -10.99 0.31
C GLU A 144 15.69 -11.17 -0.41
N ILE A 145 15.61 -12.15 -1.33
CA ILE A 145 14.36 -12.58 -1.96
C ILE A 145 14.12 -14.05 -1.60
N THR A 146 13.10 -14.32 -0.81
CA THR A 146 12.69 -15.68 -0.43
C THR A 146 11.58 -16.20 -1.36
N ARG A 147 11.56 -17.51 -1.60
CA ARG A 147 10.46 -18.20 -2.28
C ARG A 147 9.47 -18.73 -1.25
N LEU A 148 8.21 -18.31 -1.32
CA LEU A 148 7.12 -18.83 -0.50
C LEU A 148 6.70 -20.22 -1.02
N PRO A 149 6.06 -21.07 -0.19
CA PRO A 149 5.70 -22.45 -0.59
C PRO A 149 4.74 -22.53 -1.79
N ASP A 150 3.98 -21.47 -2.06
CA ASP A 150 3.06 -21.36 -3.22
C ASP A 150 3.79 -20.98 -4.53
N GLY A 151 5.10 -20.72 -4.48
CA GLY A 151 5.92 -20.24 -5.61
C GLY A 151 5.99 -18.72 -5.72
N LEU A 152 5.10 -17.98 -5.04
CA LEU A 152 5.16 -16.53 -4.86
C LEU A 152 6.52 -16.11 -4.26
N LEU A 153 7.09 -15.01 -4.75
CA LEU A 153 8.34 -14.46 -4.24
C LEU A 153 8.08 -13.36 -3.22
N LEU A 154 8.87 -13.30 -2.15
CA LEU A 154 8.84 -12.25 -1.13
C LEU A 154 10.21 -11.57 -1.07
N ALA A 155 10.27 -10.25 -1.29
CA ALA A 155 11.48 -9.45 -1.22
C ALA A 155 11.38 -8.43 -0.07
N ASP A 156 12.33 -8.48 0.85
CA ASP A 156 12.35 -7.61 2.03
C ASP A 156 13.12 -6.31 1.77
N ALA A 157 12.56 -5.16 2.15
CA ALA A 157 13.24 -3.87 2.11
C ALA A 157 13.07 -3.08 3.42
N CYS A 158 14.14 -2.38 3.83
CA CYS A 158 14.17 -1.63 5.08
C CYS A 158 13.38 -0.31 4.99
N HIS A 159 12.60 -0.01 6.02
CA HIS A 159 11.69 1.14 6.16
C HIS A 159 12.28 2.26 7.05
N PRO A 160 11.98 3.56 6.85
CA PRO A 160 11.27 4.19 5.72
C PRO A 160 12.17 5.02 4.77
N LEU A 161 11.58 5.46 3.65
CA LEU A 161 12.04 6.57 2.78
C LEU A 161 11.35 7.92 3.12
N SER A 162 10.90 8.11 4.36
CA SER A 162 10.26 9.37 4.79
C SER A 162 11.22 10.56 4.65
N LYS A 163 10.70 11.72 4.23
CA LYS A 163 11.47 12.97 4.09
C LYS A 163 11.94 13.54 5.44
N GLU A 164 11.42 13.01 6.54
CA GLU A 164 11.82 13.28 7.93
C GLU A 164 13.01 12.41 8.39
N ALA A 165 13.41 11.39 7.62
CA ALA A 165 14.56 10.55 7.95
C ALA A 165 15.88 11.26 7.63
N ASP A 166 16.94 10.88 8.35
CA ASP A 166 18.30 11.33 8.08
C ASP A 166 18.69 11.08 6.59
N PRO A 167 19.34 12.05 5.91
CA PRO A 167 19.62 11.95 4.48
C PRO A 167 20.63 10.87 4.11
N ASP A 168 21.58 10.52 4.99
CA ASP A 168 22.50 9.41 4.76
C ASP A 168 21.76 8.08 4.89
N LEU A 169 20.95 7.93 5.94
CA LEU A 169 20.10 6.74 6.15
C LEU A 169 19.09 6.52 5.00
N LEU A 170 18.49 7.61 4.47
CA LEU A 170 17.61 7.55 3.30
C LEU A 170 18.38 7.17 2.03
N THR A 171 19.63 7.63 1.90
CA THR A 171 20.53 7.25 0.80
C THR A 171 20.96 5.78 0.91
N GLN A 172 21.29 5.30 2.11
CA GLN A 172 21.60 3.90 2.40
C GLN A 172 20.44 2.97 2.05
N ARG A 173 19.21 3.30 2.46
CA ARG A 173 18.00 2.53 2.10
C ARG A 173 17.71 2.55 0.61
N LYS A 174 17.85 3.69 -0.07
CA LYS A 174 17.77 3.76 -1.54
C LYS A 174 18.81 2.85 -2.19
N ASN A 175 20.08 2.91 -1.77
CA ASN A 175 21.15 2.06 -2.29
C ASN A 175 20.91 0.56 -2.07
N ALA A 176 20.31 0.17 -0.94
CA ALA A 176 19.86 -1.22 -0.72
C ALA A 176 18.77 -1.62 -1.73
N LEU A 177 17.80 -0.74 -1.97
CA LEU A 177 16.73 -0.98 -2.94
C LEU A 177 17.25 -1.03 -4.39
N ILE A 178 18.20 -0.18 -4.80
CA ILE A 178 18.89 -0.26 -6.11
C ILE A 178 19.51 -1.65 -6.31
N LYS A 179 20.12 -2.24 -5.27
CA LYS A 179 20.71 -3.60 -5.32
C LYS A 179 19.66 -4.72 -5.36
N LEU A 180 18.42 -4.45 -4.94
CA LEU A 180 17.30 -5.39 -4.93
C LEU A 180 16.56 -5.41 -6.28
N ILE A 181 16.39 -4.27 -6.96
CA ILE A 181 15.68 -4.21 -8.26
C ILE A 181 16.22 -5.17 -9.34
N PRO A 182 17.54 -5.33 -9.58
CA PRO A 182 18.02 -6.29 -10.59
C PRO A 182 17.73 -7.75 -10.19
N GLN A 183 17.69 -8.06 -8.89
CA GLN A 183 17.28 -9.38 -8.39
C GLN A 183 15.78 -9.61 -8.62
N ILE A 184 14.94 -8.62 -8.30
CA ILE A 184 13.50 -8.63 -8.59
C ILE A 184 13.25 -8.85 -10.08
N ARG A 185 13.93 -8.09 -10.95
CA ARG A 185 13.79 -8.23 -12.41
C ARG A 185 14.23 -9.60 -12.92
N SER A 186 15.36 -10.11 -12.43
CA SER A 186 15.85 -11.45 -12.80
C SER A 186 14.92 -12.57 -12.32
N ALA A 187 14.32 -12.43 -11.13
CA ALA A 187 13.39 -13.42 -10.60
C ALA A 187 12.02 -13.41 -11.30
N LEU A 188 11.56 -12.23 -11.76
CA LEU A 188 10.33 -12.06 -12.56
C LEU A 188 10.51 -12.49 -14.02
N ARG A 189 11.69 -12.22 -14.61
CA ARG A 189 12.07 -12.48 -16.00
C ARG A 189 13.37 -13.32 -16.09
N PRO A 190 13.36 -14.61 -15.68
CA PRO A 190 14.56 -15.45 -15.61
C PRO A 190 15.10 -15.97 -16.97
N SER A 191 14.52 -15.51 -18.09
CA SER A 191 14.81 -15.98 -19.45
C SER A 191 15.15 -14.82 -20.40
N ALA A 192 15.79 -13.76 -19.88
CA ALA A 192 16.17 -12.54 -20.58
C ALA A 192 17.62 -12.14 -20.26
#